data_AF-A0A9I9EHR7-F1
#
_entry.id   AF-A0A9I9EHR7-F1
#
_cell.length_a   1.000
_cell.length_b   1.000
_cell.length_c   1.000
_cell.angle_alpha   90.00
_cell.angle_beta   90.00
_cell.angle_gamma   90.00
#
_symmetry.space_group_name_H-M   'P 1'
#
loop_
_entity.id
_entity.type
_entity.pdbx_description
1 polymer ?
#
loop_
_entity_poly.entity_id
_entity_poly.type
_entity_poly.pdbx_seq_one_letter_code
_entity_poly.pdbx_strand_id
1 'polypeptide(L)'
;MGWRSGCCEVLAIVAILIPCVLGKDYVVGDEHGWNVNFDYQAWAQGKIFFVGDSLIFNYQQERHNVFKVNGTNFKECTRPADVLPFTS
;
A
#
# COMPACT_ATOMS: atom_id res chain seq x y z
N MET A 1 8.26 30.35 10.57
CA MET A 1 7.98 31.61 9.85
C MET A 1 9.23 31.95 9.07
N GLY A 2 9.31 32.04 7.75
CA GLY A 2 8.33 32.42 6.75
C GLY A 2 9.00 33.50 5.89
N TRP A 3 9.37 33.15 4.65
CA TRP A 3 9.65 34.03 3.51
C TRP A 3 9.97 33.12 2.32
N ARG A 4 9.45 33.29 1.11
CA ARG A 4 8.52 34.28 0.56
C ARG A 4 8.07 33.74 -0.80
N SER A 5 6.79 33.88 -1.09
CA SER A 5 6.22 33.82 -2.44
C SER A 5 6.88 34.88 -3.33
N GLY A 6 7.12 34.56 -4.61
CA GLY A 6 7.52 35.58 -5.59
C GLY A 6 8.19 35.00 -6.83
N CYS A 7 7.37 34.67 -7.82
CA CYS A 7 7.73 34.23 -9.16
C CYS A 7 8.57 35.28 -9.92
N CYS A 8 9.23 34.82 -11.00
CA CYS A 8 9.85 35.59 -12.09
C CYS A 8 11.18 36.31 -11.79
N GLU A 9 12.29 35.60 -11.98
CA GLU A 9 13.37 36.15 -12.80
C GLU A 9 13.67 35.19 -13.96
N VAL A 10 13.72 35.77 -15.16
CA VAL A 10 13.73 35.09 -16.45
C VAL A 10 15.10 34.45 -16.66
N LEU A 11 15.24 33.20 -16.25
CA LEU A 11 16.27 32.30 -16.75
C LEU A 11 15.55 31.11 -17.37
N ALA A 12 15.97 30.69 -18.55
CA ALA A 12 15.30 29.67 -19.36
C ALA A 12 15.25 28.32 -18.64
N ILE A 13 14.24 28.11 -17.80
CA ILE A 13 13.98 26.84 -17.13
C ILE A 13 13.10 26.05 -18.08
N VAL A 14 13.71 25.15 -18.85
CA VAL A 14 12.99 23.96 -19.31
C VAL A 14 12.63 23.20 -18.05
N ALA A 15 11.46 23.52 -17.49
CA ALA A 15 10.87 22.74 -16.42
C ALA A 15 10.51 21.40 -17.05
N ILE A 16 11.42 20.44 -16.93
CA ILE A 16 11.09 19.04 -17.12
C ILE A 16 9.97 18.79 -16.11
N LEU A 17 8.73 18.72 -16.60
CA LEU A 17 7.59 18.22 -15.87
C LEU A 17 7.91 16.75 -15.58
N ILE A 18 8.71 16.48 -14.54
CA ILE A 18 8.88 15.14 -14.03
C ILE A 18 7.54 14.82 -13.36
N PRO A 19 6.71 13.93 -13.93
CA PRO A 19 5.52 13.50 -13.22
C PRO A 19 6.00 12.79 -11.95
N CYS A 20 5.57 13.29 -10.79
CA CYS A 20 5.73 12.56 -9.54
C CYS A 20 4.88 11.29 -9.66
N VAL A 21 5.50 10.16 -9.96
CA VAL A 21 4.82 8.86 -10.00
C VAL A 21 4.57 8.47 -8.55
N LEU A 22 3.43 8.91 -8.01
CA LEU A 22 2.92 8.48 -6.72
C LEU A 22 2.25 7.11 -6.90
N GLY A 23 2.65 6.14 -6.07
CA GLY A 23 1.94 4.87 -5.97
C GLY A 23 0.54 5.06 -5.42
N LYS A 24 -0.37 4.16 -5.78
CA LYS A 24 -1.74 4.12 -5.27
C LYS A 24 -1.79 3.35 -3.95
N ASP A 25 -2.60 3.84 -3.03
CA ASP A 25 -2.92 3.11 -1.80
C ASP A 25 -4.23 2.35 -1.97
N TYR A 26 -4.20 1.04 -1.73
CA TYR A 26 -5.38 0.17 -1.73
C TYR A 26 -5.70 -0.25 -0.30
N VAL A 27 -6.86 0.15 0.21
CA VAL A 27 -7.37 -0.34 1.50
C VAL A 27 -7.88 -1.77 1.31
N VAL A 28 -7.22 -2.73 1.94
CA VAL A 28 -7.55 -4.15 1.80
C VAL A 28 -8.91 -4.42 2.48
N GLY A 29 -9.87 -4.94 1.70
CA GLY A 29 -11.23 -5.19 2.16
C GLY A 29 -12.14 -3.97 2.17
N ASP A 30 -11.68 -2.83 1.65
CA ASP A 30 -12.42 -1.56 1.61
C ASP A 30 -12.99 -1.21 3.01
N GLU A 31 -14.30 -1.02 3.15
CA GLU A 31 -14.94 -0.70 4.44
C GLU A 31 -14.88 -1.85 5.47
N HIS A 32 -14.63 -3.08 5.03
CA HIS A 32 -14.58 -4.26 5.91
C HIS A 32 -13.20 -4.45 6.55
N GLY A 33 -12.16 -3.84 6.00
CA GLY A 33 -10.79 -3.96 6.46
C GLY A 33 -10.22 -5.38 6.40
N TRP A 34 -9.22 -5.64 7.24
CA TRP A 34 -8.57 -6.95 7.39
C TRP A 34 -9.22 -7.76 8.52
N ASN A 35 -10.04 -8.75 8.14
CA ASN A 35 -10.93 -9.49 9.02
C ASN A 35 -11.23 -10.90 8.45
N VAL A 36 -11.77 -11.78 9.29
CA VAL A 36 -12.20 -13.13 8.88
C VAL A 36 -13.56 -13.10 8.16
N ASN A 37 -13.87 -14.14 7.38
CA ASN A 37 -15.14 -14.32 6.67
C ASN A 37 -15.45 -13.24 5.62
N PHE A 38 -14.43 -12.69 4.97
CA PHE A 38 -14.56 -11.77 3.85
C PHE A 38 -13.86 -12.32 2.59
N ASP A 39 -14.46 -12.13 1.41
CA ASP A 39 -13.92 -12.64 0.16
C ASP A 39 -12.86 -11.69 -0.42
N TYR A 40 -11.61 -11.91 -0.02
CA TYR A 40 -10.47 -11.15 -0.53
C TYR A 40 -10.11 -11.47 -1.99
N GLN A 41 -10.57 -12.60 -2.55
CA GLN A 41 -10.38 -12.91 -3.97
C GLN A 41 -11.28 -12.02 -4.82
N ALA A 42 -12.56 -11.93 -4.47
CA ALA A 42 -13.50 -11.01 -5.09
C ALA A 42 -13.03 -9.55 -4.94
N TRP A 43 -12.52 -9.17 -3.76
CA TRP A 43 -11.96 -7.83 -3.57
C TRP A 43 -10.77 -7.56 -4.50
N ALA A 44 -9.84 -8.51 -4.67
CA ALA A 44 -8.68 -8.31 -5.54
C ALA A 44 -9.04 -8.34 -7.03
N GLN A 45 -10.18 -8.93 -7.41
CA GLN A 45 -10.59 -9.11 -8.80
C GLN A 45 -10.73 -7.75 -9.53
N GLY A 46 -10.11 -7.66 -10.71
CA GLY A 46 -10.15 -6.44 -11.54
C GLY A 46 -9.26 -5.30 -11.06
N LYS A 47 -8.63 -5.41 -9.88
CA LYS A 47 -7.60 -4.46 -9.44
C LYS A 47 -6.26 -4.77 -10.12
N ILE A 48 -5.55 -3.71 -10.51
CA ILE A 48 -4.21 -3.81 -11.10
C ILE A 48 -3.25 -3.12 -10.13
N PHE A 49 -2.33 -3.91 -9.57
CA PHE A 49 -1.32 -3.42 -8.64
C PHE A 49 0.00 -3.17 -9.39
N PHE A 50 0.52 -1.96 -9.27
CA PHE A 50 1.79 -1.57 -9.86
C PHE A 50 2.90 -1.50 -8.80
N VAL A 51 4.15 -1.57 -9.24
CA VAL A 51 5.29 -1.32 -8.35
C VAL A 51 5.22 0.12 -7.86
N GLY A 52 5.32 0.30 -6.54
CA GLY A 52 5.16 1.59 -5.88
C GLY A 52 3.81 1.74 -5.17
N ASP A 53 2.80 0.94 -5.52
CA ASP A 53 1.52 0.91 -4.82
C ASP A 53 1.66 0.31 -3.41
N SER A 54 0.80 0.76 -2.50
CA SER A 54 0.72 0.26 -1.13
C SER A 54 -0.56 -0.53 -0.90
N LEU A 55 -0.48 -1.58 -0.08
CA LEU A 55 -1.65 -2.27 0.48
C LEU A 55 -1.79 -1.87 1.95
N ILE A 56 -2.91 -1.23 2.28
CA ILE A 56 -3.20 -0.75 3.64
C ILE A 56 -4.10 -1.77 4.33
N PHE A 57 -3.56 -2.42 5.37
CA PHE A 57 -4.28 -3.41 6.18
C PHE A 57 -4.78 -2.77 7.47
N ASN A 58 -6.08 -2.48 7.54
CA ASN A 58 -6.72 -1.93 8.73
C ASN A 58 -7.30 -3.05 9.58
N TYR A 59 -6.79 -3.25 10.80
CA TYR A 59 -7.27 -4.25 11.74
C TYR A 59 -6.99 -3.87 13.20
N GLN A 60 -7.64 -4.57 14.13
CA GLN A 60 -7.30 -4.50 15.55
C GLN A 60 -6.04 -5.34 15.81
N GLN A 61 -4.94 -4.69 16.19
CA GLN A 61 -3.61 -5.30 16.32
C GLN A 61 -3.55 -6.49 17.30
N GLU A 62 -4.41 -6.51 18.31
CA GLU A 62 -4.54 -7.62 19.28
C GLU A 62 -5.22 -8.87 18.68
N ARG A 63 -5.95 -8.72 17.56
CA ARG A 63 -6.77 -9.79 16.97
C ARG A 63 -6.21 -10.35 15.67
N HIS A 64 -5.52 -9.54 14.90
CA HIS A 64 -5.02 -9.92 13.57
C HIS A 64 -3.58 -9.44 13.39
N ASN A 65 -2.93 -9.96 12.36
CA ASN A 65 -1.60 -9.58 11.93
C ASN A 65 -1.50 -9.78 10.41
N VAL A 66 -0.38 -9.37 9.83
CA VAL A 66 -0.10 -9.52 8.40
C VAL A 66 1.26 -10.16 8.21
N PHE A 67 1.30 -11.28 7.50
CA PHE A 67 2.54 -11.94 7.09
C PHE A 67 2.60 -12.02 5.58
N LYS A 68 3.76 -11.68 5.00
CA LYS A 68 4.06 -12.06 3.62
C LYS A 68 4.52 -13.50 3.58
N VAL A 69 3.89 -14.28 2.71
CA VAL A 69 4.12 -15.70 2.53
C VAL A 69 4.38 -16.02 1.06
N ASN A 70 4.95 -17.20 0.78
CA ASN A 70 5.05 -17.74 -0.58
C ASN A 70 3.74 -18.44 -0.99
N GLY A 71 3.65 -18.88 -2.24
CA GLY A 71 2.44 -19.51 -2.78
C GLY A 71 2.05 -20.84 -2.10
N THR A 72 3.01 -21.63 -1.65
CA THR A 72 2.75 -22.90 -0.93
C THR A 72 2.15 -22.62 0.44
N ASN A 73 2.81 -21.77 1.23
CA ASN A 73 2.37 -21.37 2.56
C ASN A 73 1.00 -20.68 2.53
N PHE A 74 0.71 -19.89 1.48
CA PHE A 74 -0.62 -19.31 1.28
C PHE A 74 -1.69 -20.39 1.11
N LYS A 75 -1.44 -21.41 0.27
CA LYS A 75 -2.39 -22.50 0.01
C LYS A 75 -2.61 -23.40 1.23
N GLU A 76 -1.56 -23.64 1.99
CA GLU A 76 -1.59 -24.50 3.18
C GLU A 76 -1.98 -23.76 4.46
N CYS A 77 -2.12 -22.44 4.41
CA CYS A 77 -2.35 -21.57 5.56
C CYS A 77 -1.26 -21.69 6.64
N THR A 78 0.00 -21.80 6.20
CA THR A 78 1.16 -21.99 7.08
C THR A 78 1.88 -20.67 7.33
N ARG A 79 2.06 -20.30 8.60
CA ARG A 79 2.86 -19.12 8.98
C ARG A 79 4.36 -19.44 8.86
N PRO A 80 5.20 -18.55 8.31
CA PRO A 80 6.66 -18.72 8.33
C PRO A 80 7.20 -18.68 9.77
N ALA A 81 8.16 -19.55 10.09
CA ALA A 81 8.70 -19.67 11.45
C ALA A 81 9.54 -18.46 11.89
N ASP A 82 10.29 -17.86 10.95
CA ASP A 82 11.33 -16.86 11.25
C ASP A 82 11.08 -15.50 10.55
N VAL A 83 9.82 -15.20 10.24
CA VAL A 83 9.43 -13.92 9.67
C VAL A 83 8.64 -13.16 10.72
N LEU A 84 8.92 -11.87 10.89
CA LEU A 84 8.11 -11.00 11.75
C LEU A 84 6.88 -10.51 10.99
N PRO A 85 5.72 -10.32 11.67
CA PRO A 85 4.57 -9.73 11.03
C PRO A 85 4.88 -8.29 10.60
N PHE A 86 4.28 -7.86 9.50
CA PHE A 86 4.21 -6.44 9.18
C PHE A 86 3.35 -5.75 10.22
N THR A 87 3.96 -4.79 10.89
CA THR A 87 3.33 -3.90 11.86
C THR A 87 3.73 -2.48 11.47
N SER A 88 2.81 -1.53 11.68
CA SER A 88 3.11 -0.11 11.54
C SER A 88 3.53 0.49 12.87
#